data_AF-A0A3N5L8J3-F1
#
_entry.id   AF-A0A3N5L8J3-F1
#
_cell.length_a   1.000
_cell.length_b   1.000
_cell.length_c   1.000
_cell.angle_alpha   90.00
_cell.angle_beta   90.00
_cell.angle_gamma   90.00
#
_symmetry.space_group_name_H-M   'P 1'
#
loop_
_entity.id
_entity.type
_entity.pdbx_description
1 polymer ?
#
loop_
_entity_poly.entity_id
_entity_poly.type
_entity_poly.pdbx_seq_one_letter_code
_entity_poly.pdbx_strand_id
1 'polypeptide(L)' 'MRIKQRGHAGNTHSQQLEQEQDRMLLAHLREQVAAPLIDFKDPDTIVAVELIGDECGVGLITRTMRERFPFVKVQ' A
#
# COMPACT_ATOMS: atom_id res chain seq x y z
N MET A 1 2.46 -1.85 2.45
CA MET A 1 1.49 -1.55 1.35
C MET A 1 0.09 -1.91 1.83
N ARG A 2 -0.97 -1.38 1.22
CA ARG A 2 -2.34 -1.84 1.48
C ARG A 2 -3.04 -2.26 0.20
N ILE A 3 -3.60 -3.47 0.17
CA ILE A 3 -4.34 -4.01 -0.97
C ILE A 3 -5.80 -4.21 -0.58
N LYS A 4 -6.72 -3.66 -1.36
CA LYS A 4 -8.17 -3.90 -1.23
C LYS A 4 -8.71 -4.51 -2.51
N GLN A 5 -9.48 -5.58 -2.36
CA GLN A 5 -10.15 -6.25 -3.49
C GLN A 5 -11.66 -6.07 -3.34
N ARG A 6 -12.32 -5.55 -4.38
CA ARG A 6 -13.78 -5.35 -4.43
C ARG A 6 -14.37 -6.10 -5.62
N GLY A 7 -15.54 -6.70 -5.43
CA GLY A 7 -16.29 -7.34 -6.53
C GLY A 7 -15.89 -8.77 -6.88
N HIS A 8 -15.01 -9.41 -6.10
CA HIS A 8 -14.74 -10.85 -6.18
C HIS A 8 -15.10 -11.52 -4.86
N ALA A 9 -15.99 -12.51 -4.90
CA ALA A 9 -16.36 -13.32 -3.75
C ALA A 9 -15.21 -14.26 -3.39
N GLY A 10 -14.32 -13.78 -2.52
CA GLY A 10 -13.26 -14.58 -1.92
C GLY A 10 -11.96 -14.59 -2.71
N ASN A 11 -10.92 -14.01 -2.12
CA ASN A 11 -9.77 -14.85 -1.80
C ASN A 11 -8.93 -14.22 -0.68
N THR A 12 -8.68 -15.01 0.35
CA THR A 12 -8.06 -14.67 1.63
C THR A 12 -6.53 -14.52 1.52
N HIS A 13 -6.01 -14.12 0.35
CA HIS A 13 -4.58 -14.05 0.03
C HIS A 13 -3.97 -12.64 0.19
N SER A 14 -4.74 -11.66 0.68
CA SER A 14 -4.30 -10.25 0.73
C SER A 14 -3.01 -10.05 1.51
N GLN A 15 -2.82 -10.70 2.66
CA GLN A 15 -1.66 -10.45 3.53
C GLN A 15 -0.34 -11.02 2.96
N GLN A 16 -0.35 -12.24 2.40
CA GLN A 16 0.84 -12.82 1.78
C GLN A 16 1.26 -12.02 0.55
N LEU A 17 0.27 -11.60 -0.25
CA LEU A 17 0.50 -10.74 -1.40
C LEU A 17 1.04 -9.36 -0.98
N GLU A 18 0.46 -8.73 0.05
CA GLU A 18 0.97 -7.48 0.63
C GLU A 18 2.45 -7.62 1.04
N GLN A 19 2.82 -8.71 1.72
CA GLN A 19 4.20 -8.95 2.15
C GLN A 19 5.17 -9.22 1.00
N GLU A 20 4.73 -9.89 -0.06
CA GLU A 20 5.56 -10.11 -1.26
C GLU A 20 5.81 -8.80 -2.00
N GLN A 21 4.75 -8.00 -2.19
CA GLN A 21 4.86 -6.68 -2.81
C GLN A 21 5.72 -5.72 -1.98
N ASP A 22 5.56 -5.74 -0.65
CA ASP A 22 6.37 -4.94 0.27
C ASP A 22 7.86 -5.28 0.16
N ARG A 23 8.21 -6.58 0.06
CA ARG A 23 9.60 -7.02 -0.12
C ARG A 23 10.18 -6.58 -1.46
N MET A 24 9.41 -6.71 -2.54
CA MET A 24 9.83 -6.29 -3.87
C MET A 24 10.07 -4.77 -3.91
N LEU A 25 9.12 -3.98 -3.40
CA LEU A 25 9.22 -2.53 -3.34
C LEU A 25 10.42 -2.08 -2.50
N LEU A 26 10.63 -2.70 -1.34
CA LEU A 26 11.74 -2.38 -0.45
C LEU A 26 13.10 -2.66 -1.10
N ALA A 27 13.22 -3.78 -1.83
CA ALA A 27 14.43 -4.11 -2.57
C ALA A 27 14.73 -3.05 -3.63
N HIS A 28 13.73 -2.64 -4.41
CA HIS A 28 13.88 -1.61 -5.43
C HIS A 28 14.24 -0.24 -4.84
N LEU A 29 13.59 0.16 -3.73
CA LEU A 29 13.87 1.45 -3.09
C LEU A 29 15.28 1.52 -2.49
N ARG A 30 15.86 0.40 -2.05
CA ARG A 30 17.23 0.36 -1.54
C ARG A 30 18.28 0.70 -2.59
N GLU A 31 17.96 0.51 -3.86
CA GLU A 31 18.85 0.85 -4.98
C GLU A 31 18.85 2.37 -5.27
N GLN A 32 17.80 3.08 -4.83
CA GLN A 32 17.56 4.48 -5.19
C GLN A 32 17.69 5.45 -4.01
N VAL A 33 17.41 4.99 -2.79
CA VAL A 33 17.33 5.83 -1.60
C VAL A 33 18.06 5.18 -0.43
N ALA A 34 18.72 6.00 0.39
CA ALA A 34 19.36 5.52 1.61
C ALA A 34 18.30 5.02 2.61
N ALA A 35 18.30 3.71 2.86
CA ALA A 35 17.59 3.02 3.94
C ALA A 35 16.05 3.21 4.00
N PRO A 36 15.29 2.75 2.98
CA PRO A 36 13.84 2.65 3.11
C PRO A 36 13.45 1.68 4.25
N LEU A 37 12.37 2.01 4.96
CA LEU A 37 11.81 1.23 6.07
C LEU A 37 10.30 1.07 5.89
N ILE A 38 9.77 -0.05 6.35
CA ILE A 38 8.32 -0.29 6.45
C ILE A 38 7.89 0.04 7.88
N ASP A 39 7.01 1.03 8.04
CA ASP A 39 6.37 1.39 9.30
C ASP A 39 4.84 1.30 9.17
N PHE A 40 4.22 0.44 9.98
CA PHE A 40 2.77 0.24 9.98
C PHE A 40 2.02 1.18 10.94
N LYS A 41 2.74 1.89 11.81
CA LYS A 41 2.18 2.79 12.82
C LYS A 41 2.11 4.23 12.32
N ASP A 42 3.20 4.76 11.75
CA ASP A 42 3.22 6.11 11.18
C ASP A 42 4.07 6.23 9.90
N PRO A 43 3.59 5.68 8.78
CA PRO A 43 4.29 5.76 7.51
C PRO A 43 4.29 7.17 6.92
N ASP A 44 5.41 7.59 6.34
CA ASP A 44 5.50 8.84 5.56
C ASP A 44 4.64 8.77 4.29
N THR A 45 4.57 7.59 3.67
CA THR A 45 3.76 7.33 2.47
C THR A 45 3.18 5.92 2.53
N ILE A 46 1.91 5.80 2.12
CA ILE A 46 1.22 4.51 1.95
C ILE A 46 0.99 4.29 0.46
N VAL A 47 1.42 3.14 -0.03
CA VAL A 47 1.02 2.63 -1.34
C VAL A 47 -0.31 1.90 -1.18
N ALA A 48 -1.37 2.46 -1.76
CA ALA A 48 -2.69 1.87 -1.80
C ALA A 48 -2.92 1.22 -3.17
N VAL A 49 -3.30 -0.04 -3.17
CA VAL A 49 -3.62 -0.82 -4.36
C VAL A 49 -5.07 -1.27 -4.26
N GLU A 50 -5.85 -1.01 -5.30
CA GLU A 50 -7.25 -1.41 -5.37
C GLU A 50 -7.49 -2.26 -6.60
N LEU A 51 -8.04 -3.46 -6.39
CA LEU A 51 -8.42 -4.39 -7.44
C LEU A 51 -9.93 -4.36 -7.61
N ILE A 52 -10.42 -4.04 -8.81
CA ILE A 52 -11.84 -3.97 -9.17
C ILE A 52 -12.06 -4.82 -10.42
N GLY A 53 -12.66 -6.00 -10.26
CA GLY A 53 -12.72 -6.97 -11.35
C GLY A 53 -11.32 -7.35 -11.82
N ASP A 54 -11.04 -7.14 -13.11
CA ASP A 54 -9.73 -7.39 -13.74
C ASP A 54 -8.84 -6.13 -13.78
N GLU A 55 -9.29 -5.02 -13.19
CA GLU A 55 -8.55 -3.76 -13.15
C GLU A 55 -7.78 -3.58 -11.84
N CYS A 56 -6.63 -2.90 -11.93
CA CYS A 56 -5.77 -2.57 -10.80
C CYS A 56 -5.45 -1.07 -10.79
N GLY A 57 -5.84 -0.39 -9.72
CA GLY A 57 -5.45 0.99 -9.43
C GLY A 57 -4.34 1.03 -8.39
N VAL A 58 -3.34 1.89 -8.59
CA VAL A 58 -2.27 2.16 -7.61
C VAL A 58 -2.27 3.65 -7.29
N GLY A 59 -2.24 3.98 -6.00
CA GLY A 59 -2.21 5.36 -5.51
C GLY A 59 -1.23 5.53 -4.35
N LEU A 60 -0.76 6.76 -4.18
CA LEU A 60 0.07 7.16 -3.04
C LEU A 60 -0.73 8.06 -2.11
N ILE A 61 -0.72 7.70 -0.82
CA ILE A 61 -1.32 8.49 0.25
C ILE A 61 -0.19 8.94 1.17
N THR A 62 0.13 10.23 1.15
CA THR A 62 1.21 10.78 1.98
C THR A 62 0.72 11.18 3.37
N ARG A 63 1.65 11.33 4.33
CA ARG A 63 1.34 11.89 5.66
C ARG A 63 0.64 13.25 5.54
N THR A 64 1.13 14.14 4.68
CA THR A 64 0.52 15.46 4.42
C THR A 64 -0.94 15.36 3.96
N MET A 65 -1.28 14.39 3.10
CA MET A 65 -2.67 14.17 2.69
C MET A 65 -3.55 13.73 3.87
N ARG A 66 -3.06 12.82 4.71
CA ARG A 66 -3.78 12.33 5.91
C ARG A 66 -4.01 13.44 6.93
N GLU A 67 -3.04 14.34 7.11
CA GLU A 67 -3.13 15.49 8.01
C GLU A 67 -4.08 16.56 7.47
N ARG A 68 -4.02 16.83 6.16
CA ARG A 68 -4.88 17.84 5.51
C ARG A 68 -6.34 17.40 5.39
N PHE A 69 -6.57 16.11 5.20
CA PHE A 69 -7.89 15.54 4.93
C PHE A 69 -8.23 14.45 5.96
N PRO A 70 -8.95 14.78 7.05
CA PRO A 70 -9.26 13.83 8.13
C PRO A 70 -10.05 12.58 7.73
N PHE A 71 -10.67 12.59 6.54
CA PHE A 71 -11.39 11.45 5.97
C PHE A 71 -10.47 10.47 5.22
N VAL A 72 -9.23 10.86 4.91
CA VAL A 72 -8.25 9.98 4.26
C VAL A 72 -7.68 9.04 5.32
N LYS A 73 -8.28 7.85 5.41
CA LYS A 73 -7.87 6.78 6.34
C LYS A 73 -7.58 5.52 5.55
N VAL A 74 -6.52 4.83 5.93
CA VAL A 74 -6.20 3.49 5.41
C VAL A 74 -6.53 2.51 6.52
N GLN A 75 -7.47 1.58 6.24
CA GLN A 75 -7.82 0.43 7.07
C GLN A 75 -7.13 -0.80 6.53
#